data_AF-A0A0B7AVJ6-F1
#
_entry.id   AF-A0A0B7AVJ6-F1
#
_cell.length_a   1.000
_cell.length_b   1.000
_cell.length_c   1.000
_cell.angle_alpha   90.00
_cell.angle_beta   90.00
_cell.angle_gamma   90.00
#
_symmetry.space_group_name_H-M   'P 1'
#
loop_
_entity.id
_entity.type
_entity.pdbx_description
1 polymer ?
#
loop_
_entity_poly.entity_id
_entity_poly.type
_entity_poly.pdbx_seq_one_letter_code
_entity_poly.pdbx_strand_id
1 'polypeptide(L)' 'GVLTIAADDCPVGFFGWKCKLKCENCEGGECDPNTNTCLLGCKSGYYGPHCLFENDSMYDSQGIYYTGHRNTTE' A
#
# COMPACT_ATOMS: atom_id res chain seq x y z
N GLY A 1 26.80 15.78 8.80
CA GLY A 1 25.40 16.22 8.69
C GLY A 1 24.64 15.19 7.91
N VAL A 2 23.71 14.51 8.53
CA VAL A 2 22.68 13.73 7.82
C VAL A 2 21.37 14.25 8.37
N LEU A 3 20.72 15.11 7.60
CA LEU A 3 19.36 15.55 7.89
C LEU A 3 18.49 14.33 7.60
N THR A 4 18.18 13.55 8.63
CA THR A 4 17.12 12.53 8.56
C THR A 4 15.84 13.30 8.30
N ILE A 5 15.36 13.28 7.06
CA ILE A 5 13.99 13.66 6.76
C ILE A 5 13.16 12.60 7.48
N ALA A 6 12.67 12.94 8.68
CA ALA A 6 11.72 12.10 9.38
C ALA A 6 10.53 11.93 8.44
N ALA A 7 10.03 10.70 8.27
CA ALA A 7 8.98 10.47 7.28
C ALA A 7 7.66 11.18 7.67
N ASP A 8 7.57 11.74 8.87
CA ASP A 8 6.52 12.67 9.33
C ASP A 8 6.36 13.94 8.46
N ASP A 9 7.33 14.25 7.57
CA ASP A 9 7.36 15.47 6.76
C ASP A 9 6.77 15.30 5.33
N CYS A 10 6.22 14.12 5.01
CA CYS A 10 5.68 13.90 3.68
C CYS A 10 4.31 14.56 3.46
N PRO A 11 4.09 15.19 2.27
CA PRO A 11 2.77 15.69 1.93
C PRO A 11 1.75 14.55 1.92
N VAL A 12 0.50 14.89 2.24
CA VAL A 12 -0.62 13.93 2.25
C VAL A 12 -0.63 13.11 0.97
N GLY A 13 -0.67 11.79 1.13
CA GLY A 13 -0.65 10.84 0.01
C GLY A 13 0.74 10.42 -0.47
N PHE A 14 1.83 10.79 0.23
CA PHE A 14 3.19 10.36 -0.07
C PHE A 14 3.94 9.83 1.15
N PHE A 15 4.92 8.95 0.92
CA PHE A 15 5.73 8.32 1.95
C PHE A 15 7.15 8.00 1.46
N GLY A 16 7.99 7.50 2.38
CA GLY A 16 9.33 6.98 2.07
C GLY A 16 10.40 8.05 1.83
N TRP A 17 11.58 7.63 1.39
CA TRP A 17 12.74 8.52 1.25
C TRP A 17 12.44 9.70 0.31
N LYS A 18 12.52 10.92 0.84
CA LYS A 18 12.20 12.17 0.12
C LYS A 18 10.78 12.20 -0.45
N CYS A 19 9.84 11.47 0.14
CA CYS A 19 8.41 11.49 -0.22
C CYS A 19 8.15 11.18 -1.70
N LYS A 20 8.94 10.26 -2.24
CA LYS A 20 8.86 9.88 -3.67
C LYS A 20 7.90 8.73 -3.94
N LEU A 21 7.42 8.06 -2.90
CA LEU A 21 6.45 6.97 -3.03
C LEU A 21 5.07 7.52 -2.73
N LYS A 22 4.08 7.14 -3.53
CA LYS A 22 2.70 7.57 -3.35
C LYS A 22 1.92 6.51 -2.59
N CYS A 23 1.00 6.90 -1.73
CA CYS A 23 0.04 6.00 -1.13
C CYS A 23 -0.85 5.42 -2.24
N GLU A 24 -0.58 4.18 -2.64
CA GLU A 24 -1.33 3.50 -3.69
C GLU A 24 -2.50 2.74 -3.08
N ASN A 25 -3.64 2.76 -3.79
CA ASN A 25 -4.82 1.94 -3.47
C ASN A 25 -5.42 2.10 -2.06
N CYS A 26 -4.96 3.06 -1.26
CA CYS A 26 -5.62 3.47 -0.02
C CYS A 26 -6.95 4.17 -0.34
N GLU A 27 -7.97 3.87 0.46
CA GLU A 27 -9.20 4.65 0.51
C GLU A 27 -8.88 6.07 0.98
N GLY A 28 -9.44 7.10 0.34
CA GLY A 28 -9.05 8.50 0.57
C GLY A 28 -7.65 8.90 0.06
N GLY A 29 -6.81 7.95 -0.38
CA GLY A 29 -5.49 8.24 -0.92
C GLY A 29 -4.44 8.62 0.13
N GLU A 30 -4.67 8.29 1.40
CA GLU A 30 -3.82 8.66 2.54
C GLU A 30 -3.23 7.41 3.22
N CYS A 31 -1.94 7.48 3.55
CA CYS A 31 -1.22 6.46 4.29
C CYS A 31 -0.28 7.09 5.31
N ASP A 32 0.03 6.34 6.36
CA ASP A 32 1.06 6.73 7.31
C ASP A 32 2.41 6.84 6.61
N PRO A 33 3.12 7.97 6.71
CA PRO A 33 4.26 8.23 5.85
C PRO A 33 5.54 7.48 6.30
N ASN A 34 5.55 6.92 7.51
CA ASN A 34 6.65 6.11 8.04
C ASN A 34 6.48 4.61 7.73
N THR A 35 5.25 4.12 7.86
CA THR A 35 4.92 2.69 7.78
C THR A 35 4.25 2.30 6.47
N ASN A 36 3.76 3.26 5.69
CA ASN A 36 2.94 3.05 4.49
C ASN A 36 1.60 2.34 4.76
N THR A 37 1.08 2.42 5.99
CA THR A 37 -0.21 1.81 6.33
C THR A 37 -1.36 2.74 5.92
N CYS A 38 -2.32 2.24 5.15
CA CYS A 38 -3.47 3.03 4.72
C CYS A 38 -4.40 3.33 5.90
N LEU A 39 -4.70 4.61 6.12
CA LEU A 39 -5.42 5.07 7.32
C LEU A 39 -6.92 4.73 7.29
N LEU A 40 -7.51 4.70 6.09
CA LEU A 40 -8.94 4.40 5.88
C LEU A 40 -9.16 3.01 5.27
N GLY A 41 -8.12 2.17 5.25
CA GLY A 41 -8.15 0.87 4.57
C GLY A 41 -7.96 0.99 3.06
N CYS A 42 -8.35 -0.07 2.34
CA CYS A 42 -8.09 -0.22 0.91
C CYS A 42 -9.31 0.09 0.05
N LYS A 43 -9.05 0.61 -1.15
CA LYS A 43 -10.04 0.63 -2.23
C LYS A 43 -10.53 -0.78 -2.53
N SER A 44 -11.76 -0.89 -3.02
CA SER A 44 -12.32 -2.17 -3.47
C SER A 44 -11.39 -2.84 -4.48
N GLY A 45 -11.05 -4.11 -4.23
CA GLY A 45 -10.08 -4.83 -5.07
C GLY A 45 -8.72 -4.99 -4.42
N TYR A 46 -8.40 -4.28 -3.33
CA TYR A 46 -7.07 -4.30 -2.71
C TYR A 46 -7.11 -4.73 -1.23
N TYR A 47 -6.01 -5.30 -0.74
CA TYR A 47 -5.89 -5.75 0.65
C TYR A 47 -4.47 -5.69 1.21
N GLY A 48 -4.36 -6.01 2.51
CA GLY A 48 -3.17 -5.86 3.32
C GLY A 48 -3.05 -4.45 3.92
N PRO A 49 -2.14 -4.23 4.88
CA PRO A 49 -1.99 -2.94 5.54
C PRO A 49 -1.62 -1.81 4.57
N HIS A 50 -0.97 -2.14 3.45
CA HIS A 50 -0.47 -1.19 2.47
C HIS A 50 -1.24 -1.23 1.14
N CYS A 51 -2.32 -2.03 1.03
CA CYS A 51 -3.15 -2.16 -0.16
C CYS A 51 -2.39 -2.52 -1.46
N LEU A 52 -1.29 -3.26 -1.33
CA LEU A 52 -0.43 -3.68 -2.44
C LEU A 52 -0.87 -5.01 -3.08
N PHE A 53 -1.84 -5.68 -2.48
CA PHE A 53 -2.29 -6.97 -2.97
C PHE A 53 -3.67 -6.84 -3.61
N GLU A 54 -3.83 -7.38 -4.81
CA GLU A 54 -5.06 -7.33 -5.60
C GLU A 54 -5.91 -8.59 -5.44
N ASN A 55 -7.22 -8.40 -5.43
CA ASN A 55 -8.25 -9.44 -5.42
C ASN A 55 -8.38 -10.14 -6.78
N ASP A 56 -7.53 -9.79 -7.74
CA ASP A 56 -7.53 -10.39 -9.06
C ASP A 56 -6.85 -11.75 -8.99
N SER A 57 -7.68 -12.79 -8.79
CA SER A 57 -7.35 -14.13 -9.22
C SER A 57 -7.23 -14.14 -10.74
N MET A 58 -6.10 -13.67 -11.28
CA MET A 58 -5.80 -13.86 -12.70
C MET A 58 -5.52 -15.34 -12.93
N TYR A 59 -6.58 -16.12 -13.18
CA TYR A 59 -6.45 -17.44 -13.79
C TYR A 59 -6.04 -17.23 -15.25
N ASP A 60 -4.73 -17.18 -15.54
CA ASP A 60 -4.30 -17.48 -16.89
C ASP A 60 -4.43 -19.00 -17.14
N SER A 61 -4.67 -19.38 -18.39
CA SER A 61 -4.72 -20.79 -18.81
C SER A 61 -3.35 -21.48 -18.78
N GLN A 62 -2.31 -20.80 -18.30
CA GLN A 62 -0.93 -21.26 -18.22
C GLN A 62 -0.49 -21.63 -16.79
N GLY A 63 -1.36 -21.41 -15.79
CA GLY A 63 -1.14 -21.86 -14.42
C GLY A 63 0.02 -21.16 -13.70
N ILE A 64 0.35 -19.93 -14.08
CA ILE A 64 1.39 -19.14 -13.39
C ILE A 64 0.74 -18.32 -12.29
N TYR A 65 0.93 -18.75 -11.05
CA TYR A 65 0.37 -18.11 -9.85
C TYR A 65 1.32 -17.04 -9.29
N TYR A 66 0.82 -15.82 -9.14
CA TYR A 66 1.26 -14.90 -8.09
C TYR A 66 0.05 -14.14 -7.54
N THR A 67 -0.69 -14.74 -6.60
CA THR A 67 -1.69 -14.03 -5.81
C THR A 67 -1.38 -14.18 -4.33
N GLY A 68 -1.23 -13.04 -3.65
CA GLY A 68 -1.03 -12.95 -2.21
C GLY A 68 -2.19 -13.60 -1.46
N HIS A 69 -1.92 -14.09 -0.26
CA HIS A 69 -2.91 -14.84 0.51
C HIS A 69 -4.12 -13.98 0.88
N ARG A 70 -5.31 -14.50 0.59
CA ARG A 70 -6.59 -14.10 1.16
C ARG A 70 -6.55 -14.34 2.67
N ASN A 71 -5.99 -13.42 3.44
CA ASN A 71 -6.09 -13.46 4.89
C ASN A 71 -7.41 -12.80 5.30
N THR A 72 -8.48 -13.58 5.26
CA THR A 72 -9.72 -13.30 5.98
C THR A 72 -9.44 -13.49 7.47
N THR A 73 -8.95 -12.45 8.14
CA THR A 73 -9.05 -12.39 9.60
C THR A 73 -10.34 -11.62 9.89
N GLU A 74 -11.25 -12.30 10.57
CA GLU A 74 -12.52 -11.77 11.12
C GLU A 74 -12.36 -10.42 11.82
#